data_AF-A0A933ZY51-F1
#
_entry.id   AF-A0A933ZY51-F1
#
_cell.length_a   1.000
_cell.length_b   1.000
_cell.length_c   1.000
_cell.angle_alpha   90.00
_cell.angle_beta   90.00
_cell.angle_gamma   90.00
#
_symmetry.space_group_name_H-M   'P 1'
#
loop_
_entity.id
_entity.type
_entity.pdbx_description
1 polymer ?
#
loop_
_entity_poly.entity_id
_entity_poly.type
_entity_poly.pdbx_seq_one_letter_code
_entity_poly.pdbx_strand_id
1 'polypeptide(L)'
;KNHGQTALKIDRVGLDRQGLAFVEIFNTSSADADLTGLYLTGWLRTPRQTLAPPVLLGPGARLTLSEGASDPDLRLQATIDRQFPEVGLYDVAGAKPIDLMILAPLVPGQAYGRAPSGSETLGAFPVP
;
A
#
# COMPACT_ATOMS: atom_id res chain seq x y z
N LYS A 1 -11.49 -3.59 -25.12
CA LYS A 1 -10.58 -2.55 -24.58
C LYS A 1 -10.31 -2.93 -23.13
N ASN A 2 -9.22 -3.65 -22.89
CA ASN A 2 -8.94 -4.23 -21.58
C ASN A 2 -8.24 -3.17 -20.74
N HIS A 3 -8.98 -2.49 -19.86
CA HIS A 3 -8.42 -1.61 -18.83
C HIS A 3 -7.77 -2.46 -17.74
N GLY A 4 -6.75 -3.23 -18.09
CA GLY A 4 -5.89 -3.98 -17.17
C GLY A 4 -4.97 -3.05 -16.36
N GLN A 5 -5.51 -1.93 -15.88
CA GLN A 5 -4.87 -1.08 -14.86
C GLN A 5 -5.30 -1.65 -13.50
N THR A 6 -4.67 -2.78 -13.18
CA THR A 6 -4.41 -3.29 -11.83
C THR A 6 -5.47 -3.05 -10.76
N ALA A 7 -6.27 -4.09 -10.49
CA ALA A 7 -7.31 -4.13 -9.45
C ALA A 7 -6.83 -3.65 -8.06
N LEU A 8 -5.55 -3.83 -7.75
CA LEU A 8 -4.95 -3.46 -6.48
C LEU A 8 -4.42 -2.02 -6.51
N LYS A 9 -4.86 -1.22 -5.55
CA LYS A 9 -4.39 0.16 -5.32
C LYS A 9 -3.80 0.28 -3.93
N ILE A 10 -2.76 1.09 -3.78
CA ILE A 10 -2.34 1.60 -2.48
C ILE A 10 -3.40 2.66 -2.12
N ASP A 11 -4.20 2.37 -1.10
CA ASP A 11 -5.33 3.23 -0.72
C ASP A 11 -4.90 4.28 0.29
N ARG A 12 -4.11 3.89 1.30
CA ARG A 12 -3.67 4.78 2.37
C ARG A 12 -2.24 4.46 2.80
N VAL A 13 -1.50 5.50 3.15
CA VAL A 13 -0.18 5.39 3.77
C VAL A 13 -0.11 6.43 4.88
N GLY A 14 0.41 6.04 6.04
CA GLY A 14 0.50 6.95 7.16
C GLY A 14 1.37 6.43 8.28
N LEU A 15 1.42 7.21 9.34
CA LEU A 15 2.02 6.84 10.61
C LEU A 15 0.92 6.84 11.67
N ASP A 16 0.79 5.78 12.45
CA ASP A 16 -0.12 5.77 13.60
C ASP A 16 0.28 6.83 14.65
N ARG A 17 -0.48 6.92 15.75
CA ARG A 17 -0.20 7.90 16.82
C ARG A 17 1.16 7.68 17.50
N GLN A 18 1.70 6.47 17.41
CA GLN A 18 2.99 6.05 17.94
C GLN A 18 4.14 6.29 16.94
N GLY A 19 3.84 6.69 15.70
CA GLY A 19 4.81 6.94 14.65
C GLY A 19 5.21 5.70 13.84
N LEU A 20 4.47 4.60 13.99
CA LEU A 20 4.67 3.36 13.25
C LEU A 20 3.95 3.42 11.90
N ALA A 21 4.65 3.06 10.84
CA ALA A 21 4.14 3.16 9.50
C ALA A 21 3.08 2.09 9.20
N PHE A 22 2.11 2.45 8.36
CA PHE A 22 1.19 1.50 7.77
C PHE A 22 0.93 1.81 6.30
N VAL A 23 0.57 0.76 5.56
CA VAL A 23 0.12 0.82 4.18
C VAL A 23 -1.18 0.02 4.06
N GLU A 24 -2.20 0.63 3.47
CA GLU A 24 -3.47 -0.02 3.13
C GLU A 24 -3.52 -0.29 1.62
N ILE A 25 -3.85 -1.52 1.25
CA ILE A 25 -4.04 -1.98 -0.13
C ILE A 25 -5.52 -2.28 -0.31
N PHE A 26 -6.12 -1.81 -1.40
CA PHE A 26 -7.54 -1.95 -1.70
C PHE A 26 -7.75 -2.63 -3.06
N ASN A 27 -8.67 -3.59 -3.10
CA ASN A 27 -9.12 -4.21 -4.34
C ASN A 27 -10.31 -3.41 -4.93
N THR A 28 -10.03 -2.67 -5.99
CA THR A 28 -11.00 -1.85 -6.75
C THR A 28 -11.89 -2.64 -7.69
N SER A 29 -11.57 -3.92 -7.93
CA SER A 29 -12.28 -4.73 -8.93
C SER A 29 -13.51 -5.43 -8.36
N SER A 30 -14.32 -5.99 -9.27
CA SER A 30 -15.46 -6.84 -8.95
C SER A 30 -15.09 -8.33 -8.81
N ALA A 31 -13.80 -8.66 -8.79
CA ALA A 31 -13.29 -10.02 -8.69
C ALA A 31 -12.22 -10.12 -7.60
N ASP A 32 -11.83 -11.33 -7.23
CA ASP A 32 -10.74 -11.54 -6.28
C ASP A 32 -9.40 -11.09 -6.89
N ALA A 33 -8.55 -10.49 -6.06
CA ALA A 33 -7.22 -10.02 -6.43
C ALA A 33 -6.16 -10.66 -5.53
N ASP A 34 -5.17 -11.31 -6.14
CA ASP A 34 -4.12 -12.05 -5.43
C ASP A 34 -2.87 -11.18 -5.26
N LEU A 35 -2.37 -11.08 -4.02
CA LEU A 35 -1.12 -10.39 -3.68
C LEU A 35 0.10 -11.33 -3.72
N THR A 36 -0.11 -12.63 -3.91
CA THR A 36 0.96 -13.64 -3.85
C THR A 36 2.07 -13.36 -4.86
N GLY A 37 3.30 -13.26 -4.35
CA GLY A 37 4.51 -13.04 -5.15
C GLY A 37 4.70 -11.60 -5.62
N LEU A 38 3.75 -10.69 -5.35
CA LEU A 38 3.94 -9.26 -5.61
C LEU A 38 5.01 -8.68 -4.68
N TYR A 39 5.56 -7.54 -5.06
CA TYR A 39 6.53 -6.81 -4.24
C TYR A 39 5.96 -5.50 -3.71
N LEU A 40 6.21 -5.23 -2.43
CA LEU A 40 5.94 -3.95 -1.79
C LEU A 40 7.27 -3.26 -1.48
N THR A 41 7.33 -1.95 -1.67
CA THR A 41 8.50 -1.16 -1.36
C THR A 41 8.13 0.22 -0.82
N GLY A 42 8.92 0.71 0.12
CA GLY A 42 8.93 2.11 0.55
C GLY A 42 10.07 2.92 -0.08
N TRP A 43 10.73 2.37 -1.09
CA TRP A 43 11.82 3.02 -1.84
C TRP A 43 11.73 2.59 -3.32
N LEU A 44 11.26 3.47 -4.20
CA LEU A 44 10.91 3.14 -5.59
C LEU A 44 12.11 2.73 -6.45
N ARG A 45 13.32 3.12 -6.03
CA ARG A 45 14.57 2.64 -6.66
C ARG A 45 14.94 1.20 -6.26
N THR A 46 14.20 0.59 -5.34
CA THR A 46 14.34 -0.80 -4.89
C THR A 46 12.99 -1.52 -5.00
N PRO A 47 12.49 -1.82 -6.21
CA PRO A 47 11.15 -2.39 -6.41
C PRO A 47 10.89 -3.71 -5.68
N ARG A 48 11.94 -4.51 -5.44
CA ARG A 48 11.88 -5.83 -4.79
C ARG A 48 12.31 -5.78 -3.31
N GLN A 49 11.93 -4.73 -2.57
CA GLN A 49 12.35 -4.58 -1.17
C GLN A 49 11.80 -5.70 -0.27
N THR A 50 10.50 -5.98 -0.35
CA THR A 50 9.88 -7.12 0.34
C THR A 50 8.74 -7.71 -0.48
N LEU A 51 8.42 -8.98 -0.22
CA LEU A 51 7.22 -9.61 -0.77
C LEU A 51 5.98 -9.06 -0.08
N ALA A 52 4.91 -8.87 -0.84
CA ALA A 52 3.57 -8.71 -0.29
C ALA A 52 3.12 -10.05 0.34
N PRO A 53 2.26 -10.01 1.37
CA PRO A 53 1.73 -11.23 1.97
C PRO A 53 0.87 -11.99 0.95
N PRO A 54 0.86 -13.34 0.99
CA PRO A 54 0.13 -14.18 0.05
C PRO A 54 -1.37 -14.22 0.37
N VAL A 55 -2.04 -13.09 0.18
CA VAL A 55 -3.45 -12.88 0.53
C VAL A 55 -4.28 -12.68 -0.74
N LEU A 56 -5.45 -13.31 -0.77
CA LEU A 56 -6.48 -13.06 -1.76
C LEU A 56 -7.48 -12.03 -1.21
N LEU A 57 -7.58 -10.88 -1.86
CA LEU A 57 -8.56 -9.83 -1.51
C LEU A 57 -9.81 -9.97 -2.36
N GLY A 58 -10.96 -10.18 -1.72
CA GLY A 58 -12.24 -10.14 -2.39
C GLY A 58 -12.60 -8.75 -2.95
N PRO A 59 -13.69 -8.64 -3.72
CA PRO A 59 -14.15 -7.36 -4.29
C PRO A 59 -14.38 -6.30 -3.21
N GLY A 60 -13.74 -5.13 -3.34
CA GLY A 60 -13.86 -4.05 -2.35
C GLY A 60 -13.22 -4.33 -0.99
N ALA A 61 -12.48 -5.44 -0.85
CA ALA A 61 -11.74 -5.74 0.37
C ALA A 61 -10.45 -4.91 0.46
N ARG A 62 -9.94 -4.79 1.68
CA ARG A 62 -8.68 -4.09 1.98
C ARG A 62 -7.79 -4.90 2.92
N LEU A 63 -6.49 -4.68 2.79
CA LEU A 63 -5.46 -5.21 3.68
C LEU A 63 -4.68 -4.04 4.26
N THR A 64 -4.54 -3.96 5.58
CA THR A 64 -3.62 -3.02 6.24
C THR A 64 -2.40 -3.77 6.74
N LEU A 65 -1.23 -3.31 6.32
CA LEU A 65 0.07 -3.76 6.84
C LEU A 65 0.63 -2.67 7.73
N SER A 66 1.04 -3.01 8.95
CA SER A 66 1.56 -2.05 9.94
C SER A 66 2.88 -2.53 10.54
N GLU A 67 3.83 -1.62 10.75
CA GLU A 67 5.07 -1.90 11.50
C GLU A 67 4.75 -2.40 12.92
N GLY A 68 3.65 -1.93 13.50
CA GLY A 68 3.19 -2.29 14.85
C GLY A 68 2.37 -3.57 14.94
N ALA A 69 2.13 -4.28 13.83
CA ALA A 69 1.32 -5.49 13.85
C ALA A 69 1.97 -6.60 14.68
N SER A 70 1.21 -7.18 15.62
CA SER A 70 1.63 -8.37 16.37
C SER A 70 1.62 -9.62 15.50
N ASP A 71 0.65 -9.70 14.59
CA ASP A 71 0.56 -10.74 13.58
C ASP A 71 1.65 -10.52 12.50
N PRO A 72 2.59 -11.47 12.33
CA PRO A 72 3.64 -11.35 11.31
C PRO A 72 3.09 -11.28 9.89
N ASP A 73 1.92 -11.84 9.59
CA ASP A 73 1.31 -11.81 8.25
C ASP A 73 0.72 -10.43 7.92
N LEU A 74 0.46 -9.62 8.94
CA LEU A 74 0.00 -8.23 8.81
C LEU A 74 1.12 -7.21 9.07
N ARG A 75 2.36 -7.66 9.26
CA ARG A 75 3.48 -6.76 9.54
C ARG A 75 4.00 -6.12 8.26
N LEU A 76 4.10 -4.79 8.28
CA LEU A 76 4.76 -4.06 7.22
C LEU A 76 6.28 -4.29 7.31
N GLN A 77 6.83 -4.98 6.31
CA GLN A 77 8.27 -5.24 6.22
C GLN A 77 9.01 -4.23 5.33
N ALA A 78 8.28 -3.49 4.50
CA ALA A 78 8.85 -2.40 3.70
C ALA A 78 9.17 -1.22 4.61
N THR A 79 10.38 -0.65 4.49
CA THR A 79 10.75 0.55 5.24
C THR A 79 10.21 1.79 4.57
N ILE A 80 9.40 2.58 5.28
CA ILE A 80 8.86 3.84 4.78
C ILE A 80 9.73 5.02 5.24
N ASP A 81 10.24 5.81 4.30
CA ASP A 81 10.88 7.08 4.62
C ASP A 81 9.83 8.10 5.07
N ARG A 82 9.94 8.61 6.31
CA ARG A 82 8.97 9.56 6.86
C ARG A 82 9.11 10.97 6.28
N GLN A 83 10.31 11.34 5.82
CA GLN A 83 10.58 12.66 5.26
C GLN A 83 10.26 12.73 3.77
N PHE A 84 10.45 11.63 3.06
CA PHE A 84 10.14 11.52 1.62
C PHE A 84 9.36 10.24 1.34
N PRO A 85 8.11 10.11 1.84
CA PRO A 85 7.40 8.86 1.74
C PRO A 85 7.03 8.55 0.30
N GLU A 86 7.53 7.41 -0.17
CA GLU A 86 7.15 6.80 -1.41
C GLU A 86 6.78 5.35 -1.15
N VAL A 87 5.72 4.87 -1.78
CA VAL A 87 5.27 3.48 -1.68
C VAL A 87 4.96 2.97 -3.08
N GLY A 88 5.42 1.76 -3.38
CA GLY A 88 5.14 1.10 -4.64
C GLY A 88 4.72 -0.34 -4.43
N LEU A 89 3.71 -0.76 -5.18
CA LEU A 89 3.31 -2.15 -5.36
C LEU A 89 3.74 -2.56 -6.78
N TYR A 90 4.45 -3.67 -6.92
CA TYR A 90 4.99 -4.14 -8.19
C TYR A 90 4.55 -5.56 -8.50
N ASP A 91 4.55 -5.89 -9.80
CA ASP A 91 4.28 -7.23 -10.29
C ASP A 91 5.24 -8.30 -9.74
N VAL A 92 4.94 -9.58 -10.01
CA VAL A 92 5.75 -10.72 -9.54
C VAL A 92 7.20 -10.72 -10.04
N ALA A 93 7.49 -9.94 -11.09
CA ALA A 93 8.83 -9.75 -11.60
C ALA A 93 9.51 -8.52 -10.97
N GLY A 94 8.82 -7.72 -10.15
CA GLY A 94 9.30 -6.44 -9.65
C GLY A 94 9.66 -5.45 -10.76
N ALA A 95 9.13 -5.65 -11.97
CA ALA A 95 9.52 -4.92 -13.18
C ALA A 95 8.52 -3.85 -13.56
N LYS A 96 7.23 -4.08 -13.28
CA LYS A 96 6.16 -3.12 -13.60
C LYS A 96 5.45 -2.67 -12.32
N PRO A 97 5.31 -1.35 -12.10
CA PRO A 97 4.49 -0.86 -11.02
C PRO A 97 3.03 -1.21 -11.28
N ILE A 98 2.37 -1.73 -10.25
CA ILE A 98 0.93 -1.96 -10.18
C ILE A 98 0.23 -0.68 -9.70
N ASP A 99 0.75 -0.08 -8.63
CA ASP A 99 0.35 1.24 -8.14
C ASP A 99 1.52 1.91 -7.41
N LEU A 100 1.53 3.24 -7.40
CA LEU A 100 2.56 4.06 -6.76
C LEU A 100 1.89 5.21 -6.00
N MET A 101 2.48 5.59 -4.86
CA MET A 101 2.08 6.75 -4.09
C MET A 101 3.32 7.48 -3.57
N ILE A 102 3.46 8.77 -3.92
CA ILE A 102 4.53 9.65 -3.43
C ILE A 102 3.85 10.77 -2.65
N LEU A 103 4.32 11.02 -1.43
CA LEU A 103 3.62 11.84 -0.44
C LEU A 103 4.48 12.99 0.07
N ALA A 104 3.80 13.96 0.66
CA ALA A 104 4.44 14.92 1.55
C ALA A 104 4.96 14.19 2.82
N PRO A 105 5.90 14.81 3.56
CA PRO A 105 6.39 14.25 4.82
C PRO A 105 5.25 13.83 5.75
N LEU A 106 5.45 12.72 6.45
CA LEU A 106 4.51 12.18 7.43
C LEU A 106 4.96 12.51 8.85
N VAL A 107 4.00 12.89 9.70
CA VAL A 107 4.18 12.96 11.15
C VAL A 107 3.27 11.93 11.85
N PRO A 108 3.56 11.52 13.10
CA PRO A 108 2.68 10.62 13.84
C PRO A 108 1.24 11.14 13.88
N GLY A 109 0.28 10.26 13.66
CA GLY A 109 -1.13 10.63 13.60
C GLY A 109 -1.62 11.14 12.24
N GLN A 110 -0.78 11.10 11.20
CA GLN A 110 -1.11 11.54 9.86
C GLN A 110 -1.17 10.38 8.87
N ALA A 111 -2.17 10.42 7.99
CA ALA A 111 -2.23 9.56 6.81
C ALA A 111 -2.68 10.36 5.59
N TYR A 112 -2.21 9.94 4.43
CA TYR A 112 -2.73 10.35 3.13
C TYR A 112 -3.28 9.14 2.41
N GLY A 113 -4.26 9.36 1.55
CA GLY A 113 -4.86 8.27 0.80
C GLY A 113 -5.85 8.73 -0.25
N ARG A 114 -6.50 7.75 -0.89
CA ARG A 114 -7.43 7.96 -1.99
C ARG A 114 -8.84 8.24 -1.46
N ALA A 115 -9.52 9.25 -2.02
CA ALA A 115 -10.86 9.67 -1.62
C ALA A 115 -11.77 9.91 -2.84
N PRO A 116 -12.72 9.00 -3.15
CA PRO A 116 -13.02 7.74 -2.46
C PRO A 116 -11.90 6.69 -2.63
N SER A 117 -11.96 5.59 -1.87
CA SER A 117 -10.98 4.50 -1.95
C SER A 117 -10.83 3.99 -3.38
N GLY A 118 -9.58 3.75 -3.80
CA GLY A 118 -9.21 3.32 -5.14
C GLY A 118 -9.23 4.41 -6.21
N SER A 119 -9.65 5.64 -5.91
CA SER A 119 -9.68 6.74 -6.87
C SER A 119 -8.30 7.39 -7.05
N GLU A 120 -8.14 8.21 -8.09
CA GLU A 120 -6.91 8.98 -8.30
C GLU A 120 -6.84 10.29 -7.48
N THR A 121 -7.88 10.61 -6.70
CA THR A 121 -7.89 11.82 -5.86
C THR A 121 -7.26 11.52 -4.51
N LEU A 122 -6.19 12.25 -4.15
CA LEU A 122 -5.54 12.11 -2.85
C LEU A 122 -6.04 13.16 -1.85
N GLY A 123 -6.16 12.75 -0.59
CA GLY A 123 -6.55 13.60 0.52
C GLY A 123 -5.91 13.17 1.84
N ALA A 124 -6.03 14.03 2.85
CA ALA A 124 -5.61 13.72 4.22
C ALA A 124 -6.69 12.90 4.94
N PHE A 125 -6.25 11.97 5.79
CA PHE A 125 -7.12 11.11 6.58
C PHE A 125 -6.69 11.09 8.06
N PRO A 126 -7.64 10.94 8.99
CA PRO A 126 -7.30 10.55 10.36
C PRO A 126 -6.71 9.15 10.35
N VAL A 127 -5.76 8.90 11.26
CA VAL A 127 -5.16 7.58 11.42
C VAL A 127 -6.08 6.64 12.21
N PRO A 128 -5.96 5.31 12.00
CA PRO A 128 -6.55 4.30 12.89
C PRO A 128 -6.22 4.57 14.37
#